data_AF-A0A1I4TCY6-F1
#
_entry.id   AF-A0A1I4TCY6-F1
#
_cell.length_a   1.000
_cell.length_b   1.000
_cell.length_c   1.000
_cell.angle_alpha   90.00
_cell.angle_beta   90.00
_cell.angle_gamma   90.00
#
_symmetry.space_group_name_H-M   'P 1'
#
loop_
_entity.id
_entity.type
_entity.pdbx_description
1 polymer ?
#
loop_
_entity_poly.entity_id
_entity_poly.type
_entity_poly.pdbx_seq_one_letter_code
_entity_poly.pdbx_strand_id
1 'polypeptide(L)' 'MSYQNFLLEAVNEVLTWDIPDETLADAVKAQAGLMAGFSPEELMECTQY' A
#
# COMPACT_ATOMS: atom_id res chain seq x y z
N MET A 1 5.87 14.53 3.74
CA MET A 1 5.39 13.34 4.46
C MET A 1 6.06 12.14 3.83
N SER A 2 6.94 11.45 4.57
CA SER A 2 7.74 10.35 4.03
C SER A 2 6.85 9.14 3.73
N TYR A 3 6.93 8.58 2.52
CA TYR A 3 6.19 7.39 2.06
C TYR A 3 6.16 6.21 3.04
N GLN A 4 7.19 6.08 3.87
CA GLN A 4 7.26 5.07 4.92
C GLN A 4 6.09 5.15 5.91
N ASN A 5 5.51 6.33 6.14
CA ASN A 5 4.33 6.47 6.99
C ASN A 5 3.09 5.89 6.33
N PHE A 6 2.92 6.05 5.01
CA PHE A 6 1.74 5.53 4.30
C PHE A 6 1.71 4.01 4.26
N LEU A 7 2.87 3.35 4.11
CA LEU A 7 2.95 1.89 4.21
C LEU A 7 2.62 1.40 5.62
N LEU A 8 3.12 2.09 6.65
CA LEU A 8 2.87 1.70 8.03
C LEU A 8 1.38 1.87 8.42
N GLU A 9 0.76 2.97 7.98
CA GLU A 9 -0.67 3.20 8.21
C GLU A 9 -1.52 2.22 7.40
N ALA A 10 -1.19 1.96 6.14
CA ALA A 10 -1.89 0.97 5.33
C ALA A 10 -1.79 -0.44 5.91
N VAL A 11 -0.62 -0.84 6.43
CA VAL A 11 -0.45 -2.12 7.13
C VAL A 11 -1.33 -2.19 8.38
N ASN A 12 -1.33 -1.15 9.20
CA ASN A 12 -2.21 -1.11 10.38
C ASN A 12 -3.68 -1.20 10.01
N GLU A 13 -4.12 -0.49 8.96
CA GLU A 13 -5.50 -0.54 8.49
C GLU A 13 -5.87 -1.94 7.97
N VAL A 14 -5.02 -2.52 7.11
CA VAL A 14 -5.30 -3.81 6.47
C VAL A 14 -5.18 -4.97 7.46
N LEU A 15 -4.34 -4.86 8.50
CA LEU A 15 -4.31 -5.82 9.61
C LEU A 15 -5.61 -5.84 10.43
N THR A 16 -6.42 -4.78 10.37
CA THR A 16 -7.77 -4.82 10.98
C THR A 16 -8.79 -5.51 10.08
N TRP A 17 -8.46 -5.75 8.81
CA TRP A 17 -9.35 -6.45 7.90
C TRP A 17 -9.20 -7.96 8.13
N ASP A 18 -10.33 -8.65 8.25
CA ASP A 18 -10.35 -10.10 8.39
C ASP A 18 -10.16 -10.76 7.02
N ILE A 19 -8.94 -10.58 6.46
CA ILE A 19 -8.54 -11.07 5.15
C ILE A 19 -7.48 -12.16 5.28
N PRO A 20 -7.43 -13.11 4.34
CA PRO A 20 -6.37 -14.12 4.31
C PRO A 20 -4.99 -13.46 4.16
N ASP A 21 -3.98 -14.02 4.86
CA ASP A 21 -2.57 -13.60 4.76
C ASP A 21 -2.06 -13.59 3.31
N GLU A 22 -2.57 -14.49 2.46
CA GLU A 22 -2.27 -14.56 1.03
C GLU A 22 -2.64 -13.28 0.28
N THR A 23 -3.68 -12.56 0.75
CA THR A 23 -4.18 -11.31 0.16
C THR A 23 -3.71 -10.06 0.91
N LEU A 24 -3.08 -10.23 2.07
CA LEU A 24 -2.60 -9.13 2.93
C LEU A 24 -1.63 -8.22 2.18
N ALA A 25 -0.68 -8.80 1.44
CA ALA A 25 0.32 -8.03 0.72
C ALA A 25 -0.29 -7.15 -0.39
N ASP A 26 -1.29 -7.65 -1.12
CA ASP A 26 -1.97 -6.90 -2.17
C ASP A 26 -2.91 -5.85 -1.59
N ALA A 27 -3.62 -6.16 -0.50
CA ALA A 27 -4.46 -5.21 0.21
C ALA A 27 -3.63 -4.05 0.79
N VAL A 28 -2.47 -4.35 1.40
CA VAL A 28 -1.54 -3.31 1.91
C VAL A 28 -1.04 -2.42 0.78
N LYS A 29 -0.64 -2.99 -0.36
CA LYS A 29 -0.19 -2.20 -1.51
C LYS A 29 -1.30 -1.31 -2.07
N ALA A 30 -2.52 -1.86 -2.20
CA ALA A 30 -3.68 -1.10 -2.67
C ALA A 30 -4.01 0.04 -1.71
N GLN A 31 -4.03 -0.23 -0.40
CA GLN A 31 -4.33 0.78 0.61
C GLN A 31 -3.22 1.84 0.71
N ALA A 32 -1.95 1.44 0.67
CA ALA A 32 -0.83 2.37 0.66
C ALA A 32 -0.82 3.25 -0.59
N GLY A 33 -1.18 2.69 -1.75
CA GLY A 33 -1.37 3.45 -3.00
C GLY A 33 -2.48 4.48 -2.88
N LEU A 34 -3.66 4.07 -2.39
CA LEU A 34 -4.79 4.96 -2.13
C LEU A 34 -4.43 6.09 -1.15
N MET A 35 -3.74 5.77 -0.06
CA MET A 35 -3.32 6.75 0.95
C MET A 35 -2.22 7.70 0.45
N ALA A 36 -1.30 7.19 -0.36
CA ALA A 36 -0.26 8.01 -0.96
C ALA A 36 -0.79 8.87 -2.12
N GLY A 37 -2.02 8.62 -2.59
CA GLY A 37 -2.62 9.29 -3.75
C GLY A 37 -2.03 8.83 -5.08
N PHE A 38 -1.26 7.73 -5.07
CA PHE A 38 -0.61 7.17 -6.27
C PHE A 38 -1.56 6.17 -6.91
N SER A 39 -1.83 6.38 -8.19
CA SER A 39 -2.45 5.34 -9.01
C SER A 39 -1.45 4.17 -9.12
N PRO A 40 -1.89 2.90 -9.16
CA PRO A 40 -0.99 1.75 -9.29
C PRO A 40 0.04 1.86 -10.43
N GLU A 41 -0.31 2.64 -11.45
CA GLU A 41 0.52 2.95 -12.62
C GLU A 41 1.77 3.79 -12.29
N GLU A 42 1.68 4.76 -11.37
CA GLU A 42 2.82 5.64 -11.01
C GLU A 42 3.84 4.92 -10.10
N LEU A 43 3.41 3.93 -9.33
CA LEU A 43 4.30 3.12 -8.49
C LEU A 43 5.19 2.20 -9.35
N MET A 44 4.71 1.82 -10.55
CA MET A 44 5.50 1.09 -11.55
C MET A 44 6.57 1.97 -12.20
N GLU A 45 6.31 3.27 -12.43
CA GLU A 45 7.28 4.18 -13.07
C GLU A 45 8.50 4.47 -12.18
N CYS A 46 8.38 4.45 -10.84
CA CYS A 46 9.53 4.59 -9.93
C CYS A 46 10.49 3.39 -9.92
N THR A 47 10.14 2.26 -10.55
CA THR A 47 11.06 1.11 -10.68
C THR A 47 11.91 1.16 -11.96
N GLN A 48 11.77 2.22 -12.76
CA GLN A 48 12.43 2.37 -14.06
C GLN A 48 13.41 3.57 -14.07
N TYR A 49 14.29 3.67 -13.08
CA TYR A 49 15.49 4.52 -13.13
C TYR A 49 16.66 3.89 -12.37
#